data_AF-A0A7C0V8T6-F1
#
_entry.id   AF-A0A7C0V8T6-F1
#
_cell.length_a   1.000
_cell.length_b   1.000
_cell.length_c   1.000
_cell.angle_alpha   90.00
_cell.angle_beta   90.00
_cell.angle_gamma   90.00
#
_symmetry.space_group_name_H-M   'P 1'
#
loop_
_entity.id
_entity.type
_entity.pdbx_description
1 polymer ?
#
loop_
_entity_poly.entity_id
_entity_poly.type
_entity_poly.pdbx_seq_one_letter_code
_entity_poly.pdbx_strand_id
1 'polypeptide(L)'
;MLVLGLQGSPRRKGNTAFLLDLFLEEARRLGARTAVISPAREAIAACKGCGACEKRGFCVSHDVMAQSIYPFLRQADVVVAASPVYFYGVTAQLKGLIDRCQTLWSRKYRLKLADPGAATRAGVMLAVGATHGGKLFDGLHLTVDYFFDAIAARNAGSLTYRGVEHAGDMARHPRVRAEAAALARQVCGPLAARRRIVFSDPGGAGAGMMAAAWMRYLAGDKWNVFVDAPAPSGQTAAMVERVMAARGIDLGYAGIQPLASENAPMDRVVAIGSAPVETAPVTDRWLLEEGRDPADADGFARLCDEMRQKVARGGDGLPPAA
;
A
#
# COMPACT_ATOMS: atom_id res chain seq x y z
N MET A 1 -4.75 4.10 -7.96
CA MET A 1 -4.63 2.80 -7.26
C MET A 1 -3.34 2.09 -7.64
N LEU A 2 -2.65 1.48 -6.67
CA LEU A 2 -1.50 0.58 -6.86
C LEU A 2 -1.84 -0.87 -6.44
N VAL A 3 -1.52 -1.82 -7.32
CA VAL A 3 -1.54 -3.26 -7.04
C VAL A 3 -0.11 -3.80 -7.01
N LEU A 4 0.32 -4.31 -5.87
CA LEU A 4 1.65 -4.85 -5.65
C LEU A 4 1.63 -6.38 -5.66
N GLY A 5 2.30 -7.00 -6.63
CA GLY A 5 2.56 -8.44 -6.66
C GLY A 5 3.83 -8.82 -5.90
N LEU A 6 3.73 -9.74 -4.96
CA LEU A 6 4.86 -10.41 -4.32
C LEU A 6 5.05 -11.78 -4.98
N GLN A 7 6.02 -11.87 -5.88
CA GLN A 7 6.29 -13.05 -6.69
C GLN A 7 7.24 -13.99 -5.94
N GLY A 8 6.68 -14.91 -5.16
CA GLY A 8 7.42 -15.79 -4.26
C GLY A 8 8.16 -16.96 -4.92
N SER A 9 7.86 -17.32 -6.18
CA SER A 9 8.60 -18.41 -6.84
C SER A 9 9.99 -17.95 -7.27
N PRO A 10 11.06 -18.70 -6.99
CA PRO A 10 12.38 -18.40 -7.57
C PRO A 10 12.41 -18.54 -9.11
N ARG A 11 11.43 -19.23 -9.70
CA ARG A 11 11.31 -19.41 -11.15
C ARG A 11 10.68 -18.19 -11.81
N ARG A 12 11.45 -17.48 -12.64
CA ARG A 12 11.03 -16.22 -13.30
C ARG A 12 9.86 -16.38 -14.27
N LYS A 13 9.81 -17.52 -14.96
CA LYS A 13 8.76 -17.87 -15.94
C LYS A 13 8.00 -19.13 -15.49
N GLY A 14 7.70 -19.21 -14.19
CA GLY A 14 7.03 -20.34 -13.58
C GLY A 14 5.51 -20.19 -13.52
N ASN A 15 4.82 -21.27 -13.13
CA ASN A 15 3.37 -21.32 -12.97
C ASN A 15 2.82 -20.24 -12.03
N THR A 16 3.50 -19.97 -10.91
CA THR A 16 3.12 -18.90 -9.97
C THR A 16 3.24 -17.51 -10.60
N ALA A 17 4.30 -17.26 -11.37
CA ALA A 17 4.49 -15.98 -12.06
C ALA A 17 3.41 -15.78 -13.12
N PHE A 18 3.10 -16.81 -13.91
CA PHE A 18 2.01 -16.79 -14.88
C PHE A 18 0.64 -16.48 -14.22
N LEU A 19 0.33 -17.12 -13.09
CA LEU A 19 -0.91 -16.86 -12.37
C LEU A 19 -0.98 -15.42 -11.83
N LEU A 20 0.13 -14.92 -11.27
CA LEU A 20 0.23 -13.53 -10.82
C LEU A 20 0.06 -12.54 -11.98
N ASP A 21 0.70 -12.80 -13.12
CA ASP A 21 0.64 -11.94 -14.30
C ASP A 21 -0.79 -11.83 -14.82
N LEU A 22 -1.57 -12.91 -14.86
CA LEU A 22 -2.99 -12.86 -15.24
C LEU A 22 -3.83 -11.95 -14.35
N PHE A 23 -3.60 -11.98 -13.03
CA PHE A 23 -4.29 -11.09 -12.10
C PHE A 23 -3.88 -9.63 -12.34
N LEU A 24 -2.58 -9.36 -12.50
CA LEU A 24 -2.04 -8.02 -12.70
C LEU A 24 -2.40 -7.44 -14.08
N GLU A 25 -2.51 -8.28 -15.12
CA GLU A 25 -3.02 -7.89 -16.44
C GLU A 25 -4.44 -7.35 -16.34
N GLU A 26 -5.33 -8.06 -15.64
CA GLU A 26 -6.70 -7.59 -15.45
C GLU A 26 -6.75 -6.33 -14.57
N ALA A 27 -5.93 -6.26 -13.50
CA ALA A 27 -5.81 -5.04 -12.70
C ALA A 27 -5.37 -3.83 -13.55
N ARG A 28 -4.42 -4.01 -14.47
CA ARG A 28 -4.00 -2.95 -15.42
C ARG A 28 -5.13 -2.55 -16.37
N ARG A 29 -5.94 -3.49 -16.86
CA ARG A 29 -7.12 -3.18 -17.68
C ARG A 29 -8.15 -2.33 -16.93
N LEU A 30 -8.23 -2.47 -15.61
CA LEU A 30 -9.05 -1.63 -14.74
C LEU A 30 -8.39 -0.28 -14.40
N GLY A 31 -7.27 0.07 -15.04
CA GLY A 31 -6.55 1.33 -14.83
C GLY A 31 -5.61 1.34 -13.63
N ALA A 32 -5.35 0.19 -13.00
CA ALA A 32 -4.43 0.12 -11.88
C ALA A 32 -2.97 0.21 -12.35
N ARG A 33 -2.14 0.89 -11.56
CA ARG A 33 -0.69 0.74 -11.65
C ARG A 33 -0.30 -0.57 -10.98
N THR A 34 0.60 -1.32 -11.61
CA THR A 34 1.07 -2.59 -11.06
C THR A 34 2.58 -2.57 -10.86
N ALA A 35 3.03 -3.07 -9.71
CA ALA A 35 4.45 -3.32 -9.44
C ALA A 35 4.63 -4.78 -9.00
N VAL A 36 5.80 -5.36 -9.28
CA VAL A 36 6.15 -6.71 -8.83
C VAL A 36 7.47 -6.68 -8.09
N ILE A 37 7.47 -7.23 -6.88
CA ILE A 37 8.69 -7.52 -6.12
C ILE A 37 8.88 -9.02 -6.14
N SER A 38 10.07 -9.47 -6.52
CA SER A 38 10.44 -10.89 -6.50
C SER A 38 11.43 -11.14 -5.37
N PRO A 39 11.02 -11.59 -4.17
CA PRO A 39 11.93 -11.74 -3.03
C PRO A 39 13.15 -12.62 -3.31
N ALA A 40 13.04 -13.58 -4.25
CA ALA A 40 14.15 -14.41 -4.68
C ALA A 40 15.24 -13.68 -5.49
N ARG A 41 14.98 -12.43 -5.90
CA ARG A 41 15.91 -11.56 -6.64
C ARG A 41 16.42 -10.41 -5.79
N GLU A 42 15.86 -10.24 -4.61
CA GLU A 42 16.23 -9.19 -3.66
C GLU A 42 17.15 -9.79 -2.60
N ALA A 43 18.13 -9.01 -2.15
CA ALA A 43 19.01 -9.40 -1.05
C ALA A 43 18.31 -9.16 0.30
N ILE A 44 17.19 -9.86 0.56
CA ILE A 44 16.42 -9.73 1.80
C ILE A 44 17.07 -10.61 2.87
N ALA A 45 17.72 -9.97 3.84
CA ALA A 45 18.20 -10.65 5.03
C ALA A 45 17.01 -11.08 5.92
N ALA A 46 17.16 -12.23 6.59
CA ALA A 46 16.18 -12.70 7.55
C ALA A 46 15.99 -11.71 8.72
N CYS A 47 14.79 -11.71 9.31
CA CYS A 47 14.54 -10.94 10.52
C CYS A 47 15.44 -11.44 11.66
N LYS A 48 16.17 -10.54 12.31
CA LYS A 48 17.07 -10.86 13.43
C LYS A 48 16.34 -11.04 14.77
N GLY A 49 15.03 -10.74 14.84
CA GLY A 49 14.29 -10.77 16.09
C GLY A 49 14.77 -9.77 17.16
N CYS A 50 15.46 -8.68 16.76
CA CYS A 50 16.10 -7.76 17.71
C CYS A 50 15.14 -6.87 18.52
N GLY A 51 13.83 -6.88 18.23
CA GLY A 51 12.82 -6.09 18.95
C GLY A 51 12.88 -4.56 18.75
N ALA A 52 13.85 -4.02 18.00
CA ALA A 52 14.00 -2.56 17.86
C ALA A 52 12.75 -1.87 17.26
N CYS A 53 12.07 -2.54 16.32
CA CYS A 53 10.86 -2.02 15.69
C CYS A 53 9.68 -1.89 16.67
N GLU A 54 9.65 -2.64 17.77
CA GLU A 54 8.58 -2.55 18.77
C GLU A 54 8.63 -1.25 19.56
N LYS A 55 9.83 -0.67 19.70
CA LYS A 55 10.04 0.58 20.44
C LYS A 55 10.09 1.79 19.51
N ARG A 56 10.76 1.64 18.36
CA ARG A 56 11.06 2.75 17.44
C ARG A 56 10.09 2.84 16.27
N GLY A 57 9.34 1.79 15.97
CA GLY A 57 8.49 1.72 14.77
C GLY A 57 9.27 1.51 13.47
N PHE A 58 10.59 1.44 13.52
CA PHE A 58 11.47 1.26 12.36
C PHE A 58 12.40 0.07 12.55
N CYS A 59 12.68 -0.62 11.45
CA CYS A 59 13.77 -1.58 11.42
C CYS A 59 15.13 -0.87 11.43
N VAL A 60 16.08 -1.41 12.20
CA VAL A 60 17.48 -0.94 12.25
C VAL A 60 18.32 -1.37 11.04
N SER A 61 17.85 -2.32 10.26
CA SER A 61 18.52 -2.72 9.01
C SER A 61 18.19 -1.72 7.91
N HIS A 62 19.22 -1.06 7.37
CA HIS A 62 19.13 -0.17 6.22
C HIS A 62 19.33 -0.95 4.91
N ASP A 63 18.36 -1.81 4.59
CA ASP A 63 18.39 -2.68 3.41
C ASP A 63 17.21 -2.39 2.46
N VAL A 64 17.07 -3.19 1.41
CA VAL A 64 15.99 -3.09 0.42
C VAL A 64 14.58 -3.13 1.05
N MET A 65 14.41 -3.78 2.21
CA MET A 65 13.13 -3.75 2.91
C MET A 65 12.79 -2.33 3.36
N ALA A 66 13.74 -1.68 4.04
CA ALA A 66 13.56 -0.33 4.57
C ALA A 66 13.43 0.72 3.46
N GLN A 67 14.23 0.58 2.40
CA GLN A 67 14.33 1.59 1.34
C GLN A 67 13.23 1.49 0.28
N SER A 68 12.70 0.29 0.02
CA SER A 68 11.80 0.07 -1.11
C SER A 68 10.56 -0.75 -0.76
N ILE A 69 10.72 -1.92 -0.13
CA ILE A 69 9.61 -2.86 0.03
C ILE A 69 8.56 -2.34 1.02
N TYR A 70 8.94 -1.79 2.19
CA TYR A 70 7.95 -1.19 3.09
C TYR A 70 7.22 -0.01 2.43
N PRO A 71 7.90 0.94 1.76
CA PRO A 71 7.20 1.95 0.96
C PRO A 71 6.19 1.39 -0.04
N PHE A 72 6.55 0.37 -0.81
CA PHE A 72 5.62 -0.27 -1.75
C PHE A 72 4.41 -0.91 -1.04
N LEU A 73 4.64 -1.62 0.07
CA LEU A 73 3.56 -2.21 0.87
C LEU A 73 2.60 -1.15 1.43
N ARG A 74 3.13 -0.01 1.89
CA ARG A 74 2.33 1.10 2.42
C ARG A 74 1.53 1.84 1.35
N GLN A 75 2.09 1.96 0.16
CA GLN A 75 1.45 2.62 -0.97
C GLN A 75 0.41 1.75 -1.68
N ALA A 76 0.51 0.42 -1.56
CA ALA A 76 -0.39 -0.50 -2.24
C ALA A 76 -1.81 -0.45 -1.67
N ASP A 77 -2.79 -0.38 -2.56
CA ASP A 77 -4.21 -0.59 -2.25
C ASP A 77 -4.55 -2.08 -2.29
N VAL A 78 -3.83 -2.85 -3.11
CA VAL A 78 -3.94 -4.32 -3.17
C VAL A 78 -2.55 -4.94 -3.12
N VAL A 79 -2.36 -5.91 -2.23
CA VAL A 79 -1.14 -6.73 -2.15
C VAL A 79 -1.47 -8.17 -2.52
N VAL A 80 -0.81 -8.69 -3.56
CA VAL A 80 -0.99 -10.06 -4.06
C VAL A 80 0.19 -10.92 -3.63
N ALA A 81 0.00 -11.81 -2.66
CA ALA A 81 1.01 -12.78 -2.24
C ALA A 81 0.92 -14.03 -3.12
N ALA A 82 1.85 -14.19 -4.06
CA ALA A 82 1.87 -15.32 -4.99
C ALA A 82 3.01 -16.30 -4.65
N SER A 83 2.72 -17.56 -4.36
CA SER A 83 3.75 -18.54 -3.97
C SER A 83 3.48 -19.96 -4.51
N PRO A 84 4.49 -20.72 -4.93
CA PRO A 84 4.37 -22.17 -4.96
C PRO A 84 4.37 -22.73 -3.52
N VAL A 85 3.80 -23.92 -3.34
CA VAL A 85 3.82 -24.61 -2.04
C VAL A 85 5.15 -25.32 -1.83
N TYR A 86 5.95 -24.85 -0.88
CA TYR A 86 7.18 -25.52 -0.44
C TYR A 86 6.96 -26.02 1.00
N PHE A 87 6.87 -27.34 1.19
CA PHE A 87 6.64 -27.99 2.49
C PHE A 87 5.45 -27.40 3.28
N TYR A 88 4.28 -27.28 2.64
CA TYR A 88 3.06 -26.66 3.19
C TYR A 88 3.19 -25.17 3.58
N GLY A 89 4.28 -24.50 3.23
CA GLY A 89 4.47 -23.07 3.39
C GLY A 89 4.63 -22.34 2.06
N VAL A 90 4.70 -21.02 2.17
CA VAL A 90 5.27 -20.19 1.10
C VAL A 90 6.77 -20.49 0.95
N THR A 91 7.37 -20.05 -0.15
CA THR A 91 8.83 -20.16 -0.31
C THR A 91 9.60 -19.45 0.80
N ALA A 92 10.79 -19.95 1.13
CA ALA A 92 11.66 -19.32 2.15
C ALA A 92 11.98 -17.85 1.83
N GLN A 93 12.11 -17.51 0.54
CA GLN A 93 12.36 -16.14 0.09
C GLN A 93 11.18 -15.22 0.39
N LEU A 94 9.94 -15.65 0.08
CA LEU A 94 8.75 -14.88 0.43
C LEU A 94 8.55 -14.82 1.94
N LYS A 95 8.82 -15.92 2.65
CA LYS A 95 8.74 -15.98 4.12
C LYS A 95 9.69 -14.99 4.78
N GLY A 96 10.92 -14.85 4.27
CA GLY A 96 11.88 -13.86 4.76
C GLY A 96 11.35 -12.42 4.68
N LEU A 97 10.71 -12.05 3.57
CA LEU A 97 10.02 -10.76 3.43
C LEU A 97 8.88 -10.62 4.44
N ILE A 98 8.03 -11.64 4.55
CA ILE A 98 6.89 -11.65 5.49
C ILE A 98 7.38 -11.47 6.94
N ASP A 99 8.44 -12.17 7.35
CA ASP A 99 8.98 -12.08 8.72
C ASP A 99 9.56 -10.70 9.04
N ARG A 100 10.07 -10.00 8.03
CA ARG A 100 10.55 -8.62 8.18
C ARG A 100 9.38 -7.64 8.38
N CYS A 101 8.17 -7.98 7.94
CA CYS A 101 6.95 -7.20 8.17
C CYS A 101 6.48 -7.19 9.63
N GLN A 102 7.17 -7.89 10.53
CA GLN A 102 7.13 -7.63 11.98
C GLN A 102 7.26 -6.14 12.32
N THR A 103 7.98 -5.37 11.49
CA THR A 103 8.07 -3.91 11.61
C THR A 103 6.69 -3.24 11.49
N LEU A 104 5.90 -3.60 10.48
CA LEU A 104 4.57 -3.03 10.24
C LEU A 104 3.57 -3.53 11.29
N TRP A 105 3.67 -4.79 11.69
CA TRP A 105 2.91 -5.34 12.82
C TRP A 105 3.15 -4.55 14.10
N SER A 106 4.41 -4.24 14.42
CA SER A 106 4.78 -3.46 15.61
C SER A 106 4.17 -2.06 15.59
N ARG A 107 4.17 -1.39 14.43
CA ARG A 107 3.53 -0.08 14.28
C ARG A 107 2.02 -0.15 14.56
N LYS A 108 1.35 -1.17 14.01
CA LYS A 108 -0.09 -1.40 14.22
C LYS A 108 -0.43 -1.74 15.66
N TYR A 109 0.20 -2.76 16.25
CA TYR A 109 -0.25 -3.36 17.51
C TYR A 109 0.52 -2.89 18.75
N ARG A 110 1.81 -2.57 18.62
CA ARG A 110 2.64 -2.12 19.76
C ARG A 110 2.56 -0.60 19.91
N LEU A 111 2.69 0.12 18.80
CA LEU A 111 2.63 1.59 18.78
C LEU A 111 1.21 2.14 18.58
N LYS A 112 0.24 1.28 18.26
CA LYS A 112 -1.18 1.64 18.08
C LYS A 112 -1.38 2.74 17.03
N LEU A 113 -0.56 2.72 15.97
CA LEU A 113 -0.66 3.67 14.88
C LEU A 113 -1.54 3.09 13.77
N ALA A 114 -2.50 3.87 13.29
CA ALA A 114 -3.41 3.51 12.23
C ALA A 114 -2.79 3.83 10.85
N ASP A 115 -2.66 2.82 10.00
CA ASP A 115 -2.32 3.02 8.60
C ASP A 115 -3.49 3.72 7.89
N PRO A 116 -3.28 4.88 7.21
CA PRO A 116 -4.34 5.56 6.46
C PRO A 116 -5.06 4.67 5.43
N GLY A 117 -4.40 3.65 4.89
CA GLY A 117 -4.97 2.70 3.94
C GLY A 117 -5.68 1.50 4.58
N ALA A 118 -5.68 1.37 5.92
CA ALA A 118 -6.17 0.17 6.61
C ALA A 118 -7.62 -0.17 6.31
N ALA A 119 -8.49 0.84 6.15
CA ALA A 119 -9.91 0.64 5.89
C ALA A 119 -10.18 0.02 4.51
N THR A 120 -9.25 0.15 3.57
CA THR A 120 -9.49 -0.19 2.17
C THR A 120 -8.51 -1.18 1.57
N ARG A 121 -7.32 -1.35 2.15
CA ARG A 121 -6.28 -2.19 1.59
C ARG A 121 -6.74 -3.65 1.55
N ALA A 122 -6.54 -4.28 0.40
CA ALA A 122 -6.91 -5.67 0.16
C ALA A 122 -5.68 -6.57 0.00
N GLY A 123 -5.77 -7.80 0.49
CA GLY A 123 -4.80 -8.86 0.29
C GLY A 123 -5.39 -9.97 -0.59
N VAL A 124 -4.62 -10.49 -1.55
CA VAL A 124 -5.01 -11.64 -2.38
C VAL A 124 -3.92 -12.69 -2.33
N MET A 125 -4.28 -13.95 -2.07
CA MET A 125 -3.33 -15.06 -2.10
C MET A 125 -3.44 -15.86 -3.41
N LEU A 126 -2.33 -16.09 -4.09
CA LEU A 126 -2.27 -16.95 -5.28
C LEU A 126 -1.30 -18.10 -5.02
N ALA A 127 -1.78 -19.34 -5.06
CA ALA A 127 -0.94 -20.50 -4.75
C ALA A 127 -1.06 -21.63 -5.77
N VAL A 128 0.06 -22.31 -6.02
CA VAL A 128 0.13 -23.50 -6.86
C VAL A 128 0.91 -24.60 -6.15
N GLY A 129 0.47 -25.84 -6.25
CA GLY A 129 1.15 -26.98 -5.63
C GLY A 129 1.03 -28.24 -6.48
N ALA A 130 2.06 -29.09 -6.39
CA ALA A 130 2.15 -30.33 -7.17
C ALA A 130 1.13 -31.38 -6.69
N THR A 131 0.98 -31.56 -5.38
CA THR A 131 0.21 -32.68 -4.83
C THR A 131 -1.28 -32.39 -4.73
N HIS A 132 -2.07 -33.41 -4.38
CA HIS A 132 -3.54 -33.34 -4.29
C HIS A 132 -4.09 -33.39 -2.85
N GLY A 133 -3.23 -33.41 -1.82
CA GLY A 133 -3.66 -33.61 -0.43
C GLY A 133 -4.51 -32.47 0.12
N GLY A 134 -5.63 -32.76 0.78
CA GLY A 134 -6.63 -31.75 1.21
C GLY A 134 -6.07 -30.52 1.94
N LYS A 135 -5.02 -30.69 2.74
CA LYS A 135 -4.40 -29.61 3.56
C LYS A 135 -3.28 -28.81 2.87
N LEU A 136 -3.07 -29.01 1.56
CA LEU A 136 -1.90 -28.48 0.83
C LEU A 136 -1.68 -26.97 1.00
N PHE A 137 -2.74 -26.20 1.16
CA PHE A 137 -2.67 -24.74 1.24
C PHE A 137 -2.89 -24.20 2.65
N ASP A 138 -3.20 -25.05 3.65
CA ASP A 138 -3.58 -24.61 4.99
C ASP A 138 -2.46 -23.76 5.63
N GLY A 139 -1.20 -24.22 5.54
CA GLY A 139 -0.07 -23.47 6.08
C GLY A 139 0.22 -22.16 5.34
N LEU A 140 -0.12 -22.08 4.04
CA LEU A 140 -0.04 -20.84 3.27
C LEU A 140 -1.10 -19.86 3.73
N HIS A 141 -2.36 -20.31 3.88
CA HIS A 141 -3.45 -19.49 4.39
C HIS A 141 -3.09 -18.90 5.76
N LEU A 142 -2.67 -19.73 6.72
CA LEU A 142 -2.26 -19.25 8.06
C LEU A 142 -1.16 -18.20 7.99
N THR A 143 -0.14 -18.42 7.15
CA THR A 143 1.00 -17.49 7.02
C THR A 143 0.58 -16.19 6.35
N VAL A 144 -0.15 -16.27 5.24
CA VAL A 144 -0.52 -15.13 4.41
C VAL A 144 -1.61 -14.29 5.05
N ASP A 145 -2.56 -14.89 5.77
CA ASP A 145 -3.60 -14.17 6.50
C ASP A 145 -3.00 -13.32 7.62
N TYR A 146 -2.05 -13.89 8.38
CA TYR A 146 -1.36 -13.13 9.42
C TYR A 146 -0.44 -12.05 8.84
N PHE A 147 0.17 -12.30 7.68
CA PHE A 147 0.91 -11.29 6.94
C PHE A 147 -0.01 -10.13 6.50
N PHE A 148 -1.18 -10.42 5.93
CA PHE A 148 -2.14 -9.40 5.53
C PHE A 148 -2.60 -8.56 6.73
N ASP A 149 -2.87 -9.20 7.87
CA ASP A 149 -3.18 -8.49 9.10
C ASP A 149 -2.07 -7.51 9.54
N ALA A 150 -0.81 -7.97 9.51
CA ALA A 150 0.37 -7.17 9.86
C ALA A 150 0.55 -5.92 8.99
N ILE A 151 0.13 -5.97 7.72
CA ILE A 151 0.19 -4.84 6.78
C ILE A 151 -1.13 -4.07 6.66
N ALA A 152 -2.08 -4.34 7.58
CA ALA A 152 -3.42 -3.75 7.58
C ALA A 152 -4.18 -3.95 6.25
N ALA A 153 -4.04 -5.14 5.65
CA ALA A 153 -4.80 -5.56 4.48
C ALA A 153 -5.88 -6.58 4.89
N ARG A 154 -7.10 -6.40 4.40
CA ARG A 154 -8.16 -7.41 4.53
C ARG A 154 -7.92 -8.53 3.52
N ASN A 155 -7.96 -9.79 3.94
CA ASN A 155 -7.99 -10.90 2.98
C ASN A 155 -9.27 -10.80 2.11
N ALA A 156 -9.07 -10.58 0.81
CA ALA A 156 -10.14 -10.38 -0.17
C ALA A 156 -10.36 -11.58 -1.08
N GLY A 157 -9.60 -12.66 -0.92
CA GLY A 157 -9.78 -13.92 -1.63
C GLY A 157 -8.47 -14.62 -1.95
N SER A 158 -8.61 -15.85 -2.48
CA SER A 158 -7.47 -16.64 -2.93
C SER A 158 -7.79 -17.50 -4.14
N LEU A 159 -6.78 -17.82 -4.94
CA LEU A 159 -6.83 -18.88 -5.95
C LEU A 159 -5.75 -19.90 -5.65
N THR A 160 -6.15 -21.16 -5.51
CA THR A 160 -5.24 -22.26 -5.18
C THR A 160 -5.42 -23.40 -6.20
N TYR A 161 -4.30 -23.88 -6.76
CA TYR A 161 -4.30 -24.90 -7.82
C TYR A 161 -3.42 -26.09 -7.45
N ARG A 162 -4.00 -27.30 -7.51
CA ARG A 162 -3.37 -28.59 -7.24
C ARG A 162 -2.94 -29.26 -8.53
N GLY A 163 -2.03 -30.23 -8.48
CA GLY A 163 -1.60 -30.96 -9.68
C GLY A 163 -0.74 -30.12 -10.63
N VAL A 164 -0.08 -29.06 -10.12
CA VAL A 164 0.74 -28.15 -10.92
C VAL A 164 2.20 -28.55 -10.76
N GLU A 165 2.71 -29.43 -11.62
CA GLU A 165 4.03 -30.04 -11.49
C GLU A 165 5.05 -29.49 -12.50
N HIS A 166 4.65 -29.44 -13.76
CA HIS A 166 5.51 -29.10 -14.88
C HIS A 166 5.37 -27.63 -15.28
N ALA A 167 6.43 -27.09 -15.86
CA ALA A 167 6.40 -25.74 -16.40
C ALA A 167 5.31 -25.64 -17.49
N GLY A 168 4.45 -24.62 -17.38
CA GLY A 168 3.37 -24.39 -18.34
C GLY A 168 2.04 -25.06 -18.00
N ASP A 169 1.95 -25.85 -16.93
CA ASP A 169 0.67 -26.45 -16.48
C ASP A 169 -0.41 -25.41 -16.24
N MET A 170 -0.06 -24.28 -15.62
CA MET A 170 -1.04 -23.21 -15.41
C MET A 170 -1.50 -22.60 -16.74
N ALA A 171 -0.65 -22.50 -17.75
CA ALA A 171 -1.07 -21.97 -19.05
C ALA A 171 -2.12 -22.86 -19.75
N ARG A 172 -2.12 -24.16 -19.44
CA ARG A 172 -3.08 -25.16 -19.95
C ARG A 172 -4.32 -25.32 -19.08
N HIS A 173 -4.32 -24.78 -17.86
CA HIS A 173 -5.45 -24.94 -16.94
C HIS A 173 -6.68 -24.20 -17.49
N PRO A 174 -7.81 -24.89 -17.74
CA PRO A 174 -8.90 -24.36 -18.56
C PRO A 174 -9.58 -23.12 -17.96
N ARG A 175 -9.58 -23.00 -16.63
CA ARG A 175 -10.31 -21.94 -15.92
C ARG A 175 -9.43 -20.79 -15.42
N VAL A 176 -8.10 -20.93 -15.43
CA VAL A 176 -7.20 -20.01 -14.71
C VAL A 176 -7.37 -18.56 -15.15
N ARG A 177 -7.54 -18.33 -16.46
CA ARG A 177 -7.65 -16.99 -17.03
C ARG A 177 -8.94 -16.31 -16.58
N ALA A 178 -10.05 -17.06 -16.61
CA ALA A 178 -11.34 -16.56 -16.18
C ALA A 178 -11.37 -16.32 -14.66
N GLU A 179 -10.84 -17.25 -13.87
CA GLU A 179 -10.80 -17.15 -12.40
C GLU A 179 -9.88 -16.01 -11.92
N ALA A 180 -8.67 -15.87 -12.50
CA ALA A 180 -7.76 -14.77 -12.18
C ALA A 180 -8.36 -13.41 -12.53
N ALA A 181 -8.98 -13.29 -13.71
CA ALA A 181 -9.63 -12.05 -14.12
C ALA A 181 -10.88 -11.73 -13.27
N ALA A 182 -11.68 -12.74 -12.92
CA ALA A 182 -12.84 -12.55 -12.04
C ALA A 182 -12.43 -12.06 -10.66
N LEU A 183 -11.43 -12.68 -10.03
CA LEU A 183 -10.93 -12.24 -8.74
C LEU A 183 -10.31 -10.84 -8.80
N ALA A 184 -9.55 -10.53 -9.85
CA ALA A 184 -9.00 -9.19 -10.06
C ALA A 184 -10.11 -8.14 -10.18
N ARG A 185 -11.17 -8.39 -10.96
CA ARG A 185 -12.33 -7.48 -11.06
C ARG A 185 -13.07 -7.32 -9.74
N GLN A 186 -13.29 -8.41 -9.02
CA GLN A 186 -13.94 -8.38 -7.71
C GLN A 186 -13.18 -7.49 -6.71
N VAL A 187 -11.86 -7.60 -6.67
CA VAL A 187 -11.02 -6.89 -5.70
C VAL A 187 -10.69 -5.47 -6.16
N CYS A 188 -10.30 -5.30 -7.41
CA CYS A 188 -9.80 -4.02 -7.94
C CYS A 188 -10.92 -3.12 -8.47
N GLY A 189 -12.04 -3.67 -8.93
CA GLY A 189 -13.14 -2.89 -9.52
C GLY A 189 -13.69 -1.80 -8.60
N PRO A 190 -14.09 -2.11 -7.35
CA PRO A 190 -14.57 -1.09 -6.41
C PRO A 190 -13.53 0.00 -6.10
N LEU A 191 -12.25 -0.36 -6.07
CA LEU A 191 -11.15 0.57 -5.80
C LEU A 191 -10.87 1.49 -7.01
N ALA A 192 -10.95 0.94 -8.22
CA ALA A 192 -10.77 1.66 -9.47
C ALA A 192 -11.91 2.67 -9.74
N ALA A 193 -13.13 2.36 -9.27
CA ALA A 193 -14.31 3.22 -9.45
C ALA A 193 -14.34 4.45 -8.51
N ARG A 194 -13.40 4.58 -7.58
CA ARG A 194 -13.33 5.72 -6.65
C ARG A 194 -12.95 7.01 -7.37
N ARG A 195 -13.54 8.12 -6.92
CA ARG A 195 -13.18 9.47 -7.36
C ARG A 195 -11.71 9.75 -7.09
N ARG A 196 -11.09 10.63 -7.86
CA ARG A 196 -9.66 10.91 -7.83
C ARG A 196 -9.42 12.32 -7.31
N ILE A 197 -8.60 12.45 -6.29
CA ILE A 197 -8.20 13.73 -5.72
C ILE A 197 -6.68 13.82 -5.67
N VAL A 198 -6.15 14.96 -6.09
CA VAL A 198 -4.73 15.29 -5.90
C VAL A 198 -4.60 16.50 -4.98
N PHE A 199 -3.72 16.38 -3.99
CA PHE A 199 -3.22 17.51 -3.21
C PHE A 199 -1.93 17.99 -3.84
N SER A 200 -1.97 19.13 -4.54
CA SER A 200 -0.79 19.77 -5.10
C SER A 200 -0.24 20.78 -4.09
N ASP A 201 0.97 20.52 -3.61
CA ASP A 201 1.65 21.30 -2.57
C ASP A 201 3.08 21.65 -3.02
N PRO A 202 3.23 22.52 -4.03
CA PRO A 202 4.54 22.86 -4.61
C PRO A 202 5.44 23.59 -3.61
N GLY A 203 4.86 24.27 -2.60
CA GLY A 203 5.61 24.88 -1.50
C GLY A 203 6.34 23.87 -0.60
N GLY A 204 6.01 22.57 -0.70
CA GLY A 204 6.65 21.51 0.07
C GLY A 204 6.35 21.60 1.57
N ALA A 205 7.15 20.93 2.40
CA ALA A 205 6.99 20.89 3.86
C ALA A 205 5.81 20.07 4.43
N GLY A 206 5.25 19.14 3.66
CA GLY A 206 4.46 18.02 4.20
C GLY A 206 2.97 18.26 4.41
N ALA A 207 2.44 19.46 4.18
CA ALA A 207 1.01 19.74 4.30
C ALA A 207 0.17 18.86 3.35
N GLY A 208 0.58 18.74 2.08
CA GLY A 208 -0.07 17.82 1.12
C GLY A 208 -0.03 16.35 1.55
N MET A 209 1.07 15.92 2.19
CA MET A 209 1.19 14.56 2.72
C MET A 209 0.24 14.33 3.90
N MET A 210 0.12 15.30 4.81
CA MET A 210 -0.82 15.24 5.95
C MET A 210 -2.27 15.25 5.48
N ALA A 211 -2.62 16.13 4.53
CA ALA A 211 -3.94 16.18 3.92
C ALA A 211 -4.30 14.84 3.25
N ALA A 212 -3.39 14.28 2.46
CA ALA A 212 -3.60 12.99 1.83
C ALA A 212 -3.77 11.84 2.82
N ALA A 213 -3.01 11.84 3.91
CA ALA A 213 -3.14 10.86 4.97
C ALA A 213 -4.52 10.93 5.65
N TRP A 214 -4.97 12.15 5.99
CA TRP A 214 -6.31 12.35 6.54
C TRP A 214 -7.40 11.96 5.55
N MET A 215 -7.23 12.28 4.26
CA MET A 215 -8.20 11.93 3.23
C MET A 215 -8.33 10.42 3.05
N ARG A 216 -7.21 9.68 3.05
CA ARG A 216 -7.23 8.21 3.00
C ARG A 216 -7.88 7.63 4.25
N TYR A 217 -7.55 8.17 5.42
CA TYR A 217 -8.08 7.70 6.70
C TYR A 217 -9.59 7.94 6.86
N LEU A 218 -10.08 9.10 6.44
CA LEU A 218 -11.48 9.52 6.64
C LEU A 218 -12.41 9.14 5.48
N ALA A 219 -11.88 9.05 4.26
CA ALA A 219 -12.69 8.91 3.05
C ALA A 219 -12.01 8.08 1.95
N GLY A 220 -11.03 7.23 2.30
CA GLY A 220 -10.30 6.41 1.33
C GLY A 220 -11.17 5.38 0.60
N ASP A 221 -12.34 5.04 1.15
CA ASP A 221 -13.35 4.19 0.52
C ASP A 221 -14.00 4.84 -0.71
N LYS A 222 -14.05 6.18 -0.73
CA LYS A 222 -14.62 7.00 -1.80
C LYS A 222 -13.58 7.57 -2.75
N TRP A 223 -12.33 7.71 -2.30
CA TRP A 223 -11.30 8.47 -3.01
C TRP A 223 -9.99 7.71 -3.23
N ASN A 224 -9.49 7.76 -4.46
CA ASN A 224 -8.10 7.55 -4.82
C ASN A 224 -7.32 8.85 -4.57
N VAL A 225 -6.40 8.82 -3.62
CA VAL A 225 -5.72 10.03 -3.12
C VAL A 225 -4.27 10.09 -3.59
N PHE A 226 -3.94 11.17 -4.29
CA PHE A 226 -2.64 11.48 -4.85
C PHE A 226 -2.03 12.72 -4.19
N VAL A 227 -0.70 12.81 -4.23
CA VAL A 227 0.05 13.96 -3.73
C VAL A 227 1.01 14.38 -4.81
N ASP A 228 0.94 15.65 -5.18
CA ASP A 228 1.85 16.30 -6.10
C ASP A 228 2.67 17.32 -5.29
N ALA A 229 3.77 16.85 -4.70
CA ALA A 229 4.59 17.66 -3.81
C ALA A 229 6.02 17.08 -3.73
N PRO A 230 7.04 17.92 -3.46
CA PRO A 230 8.34 17.44 -3.06
C PRO A 230 8.23 16.55 -1.81
N ALA A 231 8.96 15.42 -1.80
CA ALA A 231 9.06 14.57 -0.62
C ALA A 231 9.71 15.37 0.54
N PRO A 232 9.09 15.40 1.75
CA PRO A 232 9.73 15.96 2.93
C PRO A 232 11.08 15.30 3.18
N SER A 233 12.07 16.08 3.62
CA SER A 233 13.41 15.60 3.95
C SER A 233 13.87 16.15 5.30
N GLY A 234 14.91 15.54 5.87
CA GLY A 234 15.55 15.99 7.11
C GLY A 234 14.56 16.18 8.27
N GLN A 235 14.63 17.34 8.92
CA GLN A 235 13.80 17.70 10.07
C GLN A 235 12.30 17.73 9.74
N THR A 236 11.94 18.20 8.55
CA THR A 236 10.54 18.26 8.12
C THR A 236 9.90 16.88 8.05
N ALA A 237 10.59 15.89 7.45
CA ALA A 237 10.07 14.52 7.39
C ALA A 237 9.83 13.93 8.79
N ALA A 238 10.80 14.14 9.69
CA ALA A 238 10.69 13.69 11.08
C ALA A 238 9.53 14.40 11.82
N MET A 239 9.32 15.69 11.58
CA MET A 239 8.23 16.45 12.19
C MET A 239 6.86 15.99 11.70
N VAL A 240 6.69 15.82 10.38
CA VAL A 240 5.44 15.29 9.77
C VAL A 240 5.08 13.95 10.38
N GLU A 241 6.02 13.01 10.45
CA GLU A 241 5.75 11.71 11.06
C GLU A 241 5.38 11.85 12.53
N ARG A 242 6.12 12.67 13.29
CA ARG A 242 5.88 12.86 14.72
C ARG A 242 4.49 13.43 15.02
N VAL A 243 4.07 14.49 14.31
CA VAL A 243 2.77 15.14 14.58
C VAL A 243 1.59 14.26 14.17
N MET A 244 1.75 13.46 13.11
CA MET A 244 0.74 12.53 12.64
C MET A 244 0.65 11.32 13.59
N ALA A 245 1.79 10.80 14.04
CA ALA A 245 1.84 9.72 15.03
C ALA A 245 1.21 10.13 16.37
N ALA A 246 1.41 11.39 16.81
CA ALA A 246 0.75 11.95 17.99
C ALA A 246 -0.78 11.99 17.85
N ARG A 247 -1.31 11.97 16.61
CA ARG A 247 -2.74 11.89 16.28
C ARG A 247 -3.18 10.47 15.92
N GLY A 248 -2.33 9.48 16.20
CA GLY A 248 -2.59 8.06 15.96
C GLY A 248 -2.49 7.63 14.49
N ILE A 249 -1.97 8.48 13.60
CA ILE A 249 -1.85 8.18 12.17
C ILE A 249 -0.42 7.78 11.82
N ASP A 250 -0.29 6.65 11.15
CA ASP A 250 0.98 6.08 10.76
C ASP A 250 1.45 6.62 9.40
N LEU A 251 2.53 7.39 9.38
CA LEU A 251 3.23 7.78 8.15
C LEU A 251 4.60 7.11 7.96
N GLY A 252 4.95 6.16 8.83
CA GLY A 252 6.22 5.45 8.69
C GLY A 252 6.26 4.67 7.39
N TYR A 253 7.38 4.81 6.68
CA TYR A 253 7.58 4.24 5.34
C TYR A 253 6.59 4.73 4.28
N ALA A 254 5.69 5.67 4.58
CA ALA A 254 4.82 6.25 3.57
C ALA A 254 5.65 7.16 2.66
N GLY A 255 5.78 6.78 1.39
CA GLY A 255 6.40 7.64 0.37
C GLY A 255 5.35 8.48 -0.34
N ILE A 256 5.76 9.65 -0.86
CA ILE A 256 4.99 10.38 -1.87
C ILE A 256 5.20 9.68 -3.21
N GLN A 257 4.12 9.24 -3.86
CA GLN A 257 4.20 8.84 -5.25
C GLN A 257 4.03 10.07 -6.14
N PRO A 258 4.99 10.38 -7.02
CA PRO A 258 4.82 11.44 -8.00
C PRO A 258 3.62 11.17 -8.90
N LEU A 259 2.90 12.22 -9.29
CA LEU A 259 1.75 12.18 -10.20
C LEU A 259 2.11 11.70 -11.62
N ALA A 260 3.42 11.62 -11.94
CA ALA A 260 4.03 11.62 -13.27
C ALA A 260 3.74 10.43 -14.21
N SER A 261 2.65 9.69 -14.07
CA SER A 261 2.25 8.68 -15.05
C SER A 261 0.75 8.54 -15.31
N GLU A 262 -0.10 9.38 -14.71
CA GLU A 262 -1.55 9.24 -14.87
C GLU A 262 -2.12 10.27 -15.85
N ASN A 263 -2.26 9.88 -17.12
CA ASN A 263 -3.00 10.63 -18.15
C ASN A 263 -4.53 10.65 -17.91
N ALA A 264 -5.00 10.20 -16.75
CA ALA A 264 -6.42 10.15 -16.42
C ALA A 264 -6.83 11.43 -15.66
N PRO A 265 -7.99 12.02 -15.98
CA PRO A 265 -8.44 13.27 -15.36
C PRO A 265 -8.64 13.09 -13.86
N MET A 266 -8.34 14.15 -13.10
CA MET A 266 -8.61 14.23 -11.66
C MET A 266 -10.01 14.82 -11.46
N ASP A 267 -10.84 14.18 -10.63
CA ASP A 267 -12.15 14.72 -10.25
C ASP A 267 -12.00 15.97 -9.36
N ARG A 268 -10.88 16.07 -8.65
CA ARG A 268 -10.56 17.21 -7.79
C ARG A 268 -9.06 17.50 -7.73
N VAL A 269 -8.70 18.77 -7.83
CA VAL A 269 -7.32 19.28 -7.73
C VAL A 269 -7.30 20.34 -6.64
N VAL A 270 -6.71 20.00 -5.49
CA VAL A 270 -6.58 20.89 -4.34
C VAL A 270 -5.19 21.50 -4.32
N ALA A 271 -5.08 22.80 -4.59
CA ALA A 271 -3.85 23.55 -4.45
C ALA A 271 -3.65 23.99 -2.99
N ILE A 272 -2.51 23.66 -2.38
CA ILE A 272 -2.20 24.03 -1.00
C ILE A 272 -1.19 25.18 -0.98
N GLY A 273 -1.54 26.25 -0.28
CA GLY A 273 -0.79 27.50 -0.22
C GLY A 273 -1.06 28.44 -1.39
N SER A 274 -0.21 29.47 -1.51
CA SER A 274 -0.32 30.53 -2.53
C SER A 274 0.50 30.26 -3.79
N ALA A 275 1.40 29.27 -3.75
CA ALA A 275 2.26 28.97 -4.88
C ALA A 275 1.45 28.58 -6.14
N PRO A 276 1.93 28.95 -7.33
CA PRO A 276 1.34 28.52 -8.60
C PRO A 276 1.38 26.99 -8.71
N VAL A 277 0.33 26.42 -9.31
CA VAL A 277 0.23 24.98 -9.57
C VAL A 277 0.19 24.79 -11.09
N GLU A 278 1.08 23.97 -11.62
CA GLU A 278 1.21 23.70 -13.06
C GLU A 278 0.27 22.60 -13.57
N THR A 279 -0.48 21.94 -12.66
CA THR A 279 -1.38 20.83 -13.02
C THR A 279 -2.72 21.30 -13.59
N ALA A 280 -3.59 20.34 -13.94
CA ALA A 280 -4.97 20.52 -14.39
C ALA A 280 -5.73 21.63 -13.61
N PRO A 281 -6.79 22.24 -14.18
CA PRO A 281 -7.48 23.38 -13.56
C PRO A 281 -7.82 23.10 -12.10
N VAL A 282 -7.27 23.92 -11.22
CA VAL A 282 -7.44 23.84 -9.77
C VAL A 282 -8.92 23.96 -9.44
N THR A 283 -9.48 22.96 -8.78
CA THR A 283 -10.89 22.97 -8.34
C THR A 283 -11.04 23.70 -7.01
N ASP A 284 -10.03 23.61 -6.15
CA ASP A 284 -10.02 24.21 -4.82
C ASP A 284 -8.65 24.75 -4.45
N ARG A 285 -8.61 25.87 -3.73
CA ARG A 285 -7.37 26.40 -3.15
C ARG A 285 -7.49 26.50 -1.63
N TRP A 286 -6.57 25.87 -0.93
CA TRP A 286 -6.45 25.92 0.52
C TRP A 286 -5.28 26.84 0.89
N LEU A 287 -5.61 28.07 1.28
CA LEU A 287 -4.66 28.93 1.96
C LEU A 287 -4.39 28.37 3.36
N LEU A 288 -3.14 28.44 3.78
CA LEU A 288 -2.70 27.98 5.10
C LEU A 288 -2.77 29.12 6.09
N GLU A 289 -3.32 28.81 7.26
CA GLU A 289 -3.33 29.73 8.41
C GLU A 289 -2.02 29.60 9.20
N GLU A 290 -1.46 28.40 9.25
CA GLU A 290 -0.23 28.10 9.98
C GLU A 290 1.03 28.12 9.09
N GLY A 291 2.15 28.47 9.72
CA GLY A 291 3.48 28.40 9.11
C GLY A 291 3.93 26.96 8.85
N ARG A 292 4.98 26.82 8.04
CA ARG A 292 5.56 25.52 7.65
C ARG A 292 6.93 25.27 8.28
N ASP A 293 7.27 25.99 9.36
CA ASP A 293 8.58 25.89 10.00
C ASP A 293 8.70 24.58 10.80
N PRO A 294 9.58 23.64 10.41
CA PRO A 294 9.77 22.39 11.15
C PRO A 294 10.46 22.59 12.52
N ALA A 295 10.92 23.79 12.86
CA ALA A 295 11.39 24.13 14.20
C ALA A 295 10.23 24.51 15.15
N ASP A 296 9.08 24.95 14.63
CA ASP A 296 7.89 25.25 15.42
C ASP A 296 6.97 24.02 15.51
N ALA A 297 7.22 23.17 16.51
CA ALA A 297 6.45 21.94 16.71
C ALA A 297 4.96 22.20 16.95
N ASP A 298 4.61 23.29 17.63
CA ASP A 298 3.22 23.62 17.94
C ASP A 298 2.50 24.17 16.70
N GLY A 299 3.17 25.02 15.91
CA GLY A 299 2.67 25.43 14.58
C GLY A 299 2.46 24.26 13.65
N PHE A 300 3.40 23.31 13.60
CA PHE A 300 3.27 22.12 12.77
C PHE A 300 2.14 21.19 13.23
N ALA A 301 1.89 21.14 14.54
CA ALA A 301 0.74 20.45 15.11
C ALA A 301 -0.59 21.12 14.69
N ARG A 302 -0.68 22.45 14.77
CA ARG A 302 -1.86 23.20 14.31
C ARG A 302 -2.08 23.06 12.80
N LEU A 303 -1.01 23.06 11.99
CA LEU A 303 -1.07 22.80 10.55
C LEU A 303 -1.66 21.40 10.25
N CYS A 304 -1.26 20.39 11.02
CA CYS A 304 -1.81 19.04 10.90
C CYS A 304 -3.32 19.01 11.17
N ASP A 305 -3.78 19.72 12.21
CA ASP A 305 -5.19 19.83 12.56
C ASP A 305 -5.98 20.64 11.53
N GLU A 306 -5.39 21.71 11.00
CA GLU A 306 -5.94 22.48 9.89
C GLU A 306 -6.18 21.57 8.66
N MET A 307 -5.21 20.75 8.27
CA MET A 307 -5.37 19.81 7.15
C MET A 307 -6.50 18.81 7.40
N ARG A 308 -6.60 18.28 8.62
CA ARG A 308 -7.71 17.38 9.00
C ARG A 308 -9.07 18.07 8.85
N GLN A 309 -9.19 19.31 9.34
CA GLN A 309 -10.44 20.08 9.26
C GLN A 309 -10.82 20.40 7.82
N LYS A 310 -9.86 20.83 6.98
CA LYS A 310 -10.13 21.12 5.56
C LYS A 310 -10.53 19.86 4.79
N VAL A 311 -9.89 18.71 5.05
CA VAL A 311 -10.32 17.41 4.48
C VAL A 311 -11.75 17.06 4.89
N ALA A 312 -12.08 17.22 6.18
CA ALA A 312 -13.41 16.92 6.70
C ALA A 312 -14.50 17.85 6.13
N ARG A 313 -14.18 19.12 5.85
CA ARG A 313 -15.14 20.07 5.24
C ARG A 313 -15.22 19.94 3.72
N GLY A 314 -14.10 19.62 3.08
CA GLY A 314 -13.94 19.66 1.64
C GLY A 314 -14.54 18.45 0.93
N GLY A 315 -14.42 17.23 1.45
CA GLY A 315 -14.72 15.99 0.72
C GLY A 315 -16.21 15.66 0.48
N ASP A 316 -16.99 16.50 -0.19
CA ASP A 316 -18.30 16.25 -0.83
C ASP A 316 -19.27 15.22 -0.18
N GLY A 317 -19.31 15.09 1.16
CA GLY A 317 -20.25 14.19 1.84
C GLY A 317 -19.72 13.49 3.09
N LEU A 318 -19.34 14.27 4.10
CA LEU A 318 -19.62 13.88 5.49
C LEU A 318 -21.09 14.28 5.76
N PRO A 319 -21.95 13.41 6.31
CA PRO A 319 -23.33 13.78 6.57
C PRO A 319 -23.39 14.98 7.55
N PRO A 320 -24.41 15.86 7.50
CA PRO A 320 -24.70 16.68 8.66
C PRO A 320 -24.93 15.74 9.84
N ALA A 321 -24.39 16.10 11.00
CA ALA A 321 -24.60 15.35 12.22
C ALA A 321 -26.08 14.99 12.40
N ALA A 322 -26.35 13.70 12.57
CA ALA A 322 -27.55 13.13 13.18
C ALA A 322 -27.10 11.98 14.06
#